data_AF-A0A2M9Q6W1-F1
#
_entry.id   AF-A0A2M9Q6W1-F1
#
_cell.length_a   1.000
_cell.length_b   1.000
_cell.length_c   1.000
_cell.angle_alpha   90.00
_cell.angle_beta   90.00
_cell.angle_gamma   90.00
#
_symmetry.space_group_name_H-M   'P 1'
#
loop_
_entity.id
_entity.type
_entity.pdbx_description
1 polymer ?
#
loop_
_entity_poly.entity_id
_entity_poly.type
_entity_poly.pdbx_seq_one_letter_code
_entity_poly.pdbx_strand_id
1 'polypeptide(L)'
;MNTQTQIIKIEPGFTYKVVRTEIFAGVYLEVYKQPGYADEATLNIGDNEVHFAWSDEAAVLFAELDMRKPIDLLEILTQAPRLLA
;
A
#
# COMPACT_ATOMS: atom_id res chain seq x y z
N MET A 1 -2.52 3.40 13.44
CA MET A 1 -2.38 4.01 12.09
C MET A 1 -3.59 4.89 11.77
N ASN A 2 -3.53 5.76 10.74
CA ASN A 2 -4.69 6.52 10.26
C ASN A 2 -4.99 6.18 8.79
N THR A 3 -6.23 5.83 8.47
CA THR A 3 -6.63 5.36 7.13
C THR A 3 -7.68 6.30 6.52
N GLN A 4 -7.41 6.71 5.28
CA GLN A 4 -8.31 7.49 4.45
C GLN A 4 -8.67 6.70 3.20
N THR A 5 -9.93 6.73 2.81
CA THR A 5 -10.42 6.09 1.59
C THR A 5 -10.92 7.16 0.64
N GLN A 6 -10.45 7.12 -0.60
CA GLN A 6 -10.91 7.97 -1.69
C GLN A 6 -11.43 7.11 -2.83
N ILE A 7 -12.56 7.51 -3.42
CA ILE A 7 -13.09 6.89 -4.63
C ILE A 7 -12.96 7.91 -5.75
N ILE A 8 -12.27 7.53 -6.82
CA ILE A 8 -11.99 8.40 -7.95
C ILE A 8 -12.70 7.84 -9.19
N LYS A 9 -13.52 8.68 -9.81
CA LYS A 9 -14.19 8.43 -11.08
C LYS A 9 -13.40 9.14 -12.18
N ILE A 10 -12.83 8.37 -13.12
CA ILE A 10 -12.13 8.96 -14.27
C ILE A 10 -13.10 9.15 -15.43
N GLU A 11 -13.81 8.07 -15.78
CA GLU A 11 -14.74 8.02 -16.91
C GLU A 11 -15.97 7.16 -16.57
N PRO A 12 -17.08 7.23 -17.35
CA PRO A 12 -18.23 6.36 -17.15
C PRO A 12 -17.83 4.88 -17.16
N GLY A 13 -18.01 4.19 -16.04
CA GLY A 13 -17.61 2.80 -15.86
C GLY A 13 -16.18 2.58 -15.37
N PHE A 14 -15.36 3.64 -15.28
CA PHE A 14 -13.99 3.58 -14.78
C PHE A 14 -13.88 4.26 -13.41
N THR A 15 -13.87 3.44 -12.36
CA THR A 15 -13.68 3.85 -10.97
C THR A 15 -12.51 3.10 -10.35
N TYR A 16 -11.64 3.83 -9.66
CA TYR A 16 -10.64 3.22 -8.78
C TYR A 16 -10.82 3.75 -7.35
N LYS A 17 -10.54 2.87 -6.39
CA LYS A 17 -10.55 3.17 -4.95
C LYS A 17 -9.10 3.21 -4.49
N VAL A 18 -8.71 4.31 -3.85
CA VAL A 18 -7.43 4.43 -3.18
C VAL A 18 -7.67 4.36 -1.68
N VAL A 19 -6.99 3.42 -1.02
CA VAL A 19 -6.94 3.35 0.44
C VAL A 19 -5.55 3.80 0.85
N ARG A 20 -5.45 5.02 1.39
CA ARG A 20 -4.20 5.56 1.93
C ARG A 20 -4.16 5.32 3.43
N THR A 21 -3.11 4.69 3.91
CA THR A 21 -2.87 4.45 5.33
C THR A 21 -1.53 5.08 5.71
N GLU A 22 -1.56 6.02 6.65
CA GLU A 22 -0.35 6.51 7.29
C GLU A 22 0.15 5.46 8.28
N ILE A 23 1.32 4.88 7.98
CA ILE A 23 1.97 3.89 8.83
C ILE A 23 2.64 4.61 10.01
N PHE A 24 3.46 5.62 9.70
CA PHE A 24 4.04 6.57 10.64
C PHE A 24 4.28 7.91 9.91
N ALA A 25 4.64 8.96 10.66
CA ALA A 25 4.81 10.29 10.09
C ALA A 25 5.75 10.29 8.87
N GLY A 26 5.21 10.71 7.71
CA GLY A 26 5.96 10.76 6.45
C GLY A 26 6.08 9.42 5.70
N VAL A 27 5.41 8.36 6.16
CA VAL A 27 5.33 7.06 5.47
C VAL A 27 3.90 6.62 5.26
N TYR A 28 3.53 6.47 3.99
CA TYR A 28 2.16 6.20 3.56
C TYR A 28 2.11 4.97 2.66
N LEU A 29 1.20 4.06 2.98
CA LEU A 29 0.82 2.97 2.08
C LEU A 29 -0.44 3.36 1.34
N GLU A 30 -0.42 3.28 0.01
CA GLU A 30 -1.58 3.48 -0.84
C GLU A 30 -1.91 2.20 -1.57
N VAL A 31 -3.14 1.72 -1.42
CA VAL A 31 -3.65 0.53 -2.11
C VAL A 31 -4.70 0.95 -3.13
N TYR A 32 -4.44 0.63 -4.38
CA TYR A 32 -5.25 0.94 -5.55
C TYR A 32 -6.08 -0.28 -5.91
N LYS A 33 -7.41 -0.14 -5.86
CA LYS A 33 -8.36 -1.21 -6.17
C LYS A 33 -9.24 -0.80 -7.33
N GLN A 34 -9.28 -1.62 -8.36
CA GLN A 34 -10.09 -1.36 -9.55
C GLN A 34 -10.88 -2.62 -9.95
N PRO A 35 -12.20 -2.50 -10.20
CA PRO A 35 -13.00 -3.64 -10.65
C PRO A 35 -12.45 -4.25 -11.95
N GLY A 36 -12.16 -5.55 -11.93
CA GLY A 36 -11.69 -6.30 -13.11
C GLY A 36 -10.18 -6.24 -13.37
N TYR A 37 -9.41 -5.60 -12.49
CA TYR A 37 -7.95 -5.52 -12.58
C TYR A 37 -7.30 -6.03 -11.29
N ALA A 38 -6.02 -6.38 -11.36
CA ALA A 38 -5.25 -6.72 -10.16
C ALA A 38 -5.09 -5.48 -9.28
N ASP A 39 -5.11 -5.66 -7.97
CA ASP A 39 -4.84 -4.59 -7.02
C ASP A 39 -3.34 -4.25 -7.03
N GLU A 40 -3.04 -2.96 -6.90
CA GLU A 40 -1.66 -2.44 -6.86
C GLU A 40 -1.45 -1.61 -5.60
N ALA A 41 -0.20 -1.43 -5.20
CA ALA A 41 0.13 -0.61 -4.05
C ALA A 41 1.40 0.21 -4.25
N THR A 42 1.46 1.34 -3.55
CA THR A 42 2.65 2.20 -3.46
C THR A 42 2.95 2.49 -2.01
N LEU A 43 4.18 2.21 -1.59
CA LEU A 43 4.72 2.65 -0.32
C LEU A 43 5.53 3.93 -0.54
N ASN A 44 5.04 5.03 0.01
CA ASN A 44 5.66 6.34 -0.02
C ASN A 44 6.52 6.52 1.24
N ILE A 45 7.80 6.84 1.08
CA ILE A 45 8.77 7.08 2.17
C ILE A 45 9.48 8.40 1.90
N GLY A 46 8.96 9.49 2.48
CA GLY A 46 9.38 10.85 2.10
C GLY A 46 9.13 11.10 0.61
N ASP A 47 10.18 11.43 -0.14
CA ASP A 47 10.12 11.67 -1.60
C ASP A 47 10.35 10.38 -2.43
N ASN A 48 10.45 9.21 -1.79
CA ASN A 48 10.68 7.94 -2.47
C ASN A 48 9.39 7.13 -2.56
N GLU A 49 9.24 6.41 -3.66
CA GLU A 49 8.08 5.57 -3.93
C GLU A 49 8.54 4.15 -4.26
N VAL A 50 7.85 3.17 -3.67
CA VAL A 50 8.03 1.76 -3.98
C VAL A 50 6.70 1.21 -4.47
N HIS A 51 6.65 0.84 -5.75
CA HIS A 51 5.45 0.27 -6.37
C HIS A 51 5.52 -1.25 -6.36
N PHE A 52 4.40 -1.91 -6.04
CA PHE A 52 4.32 -3.36 -6.01
C PHE A 52 2.90 -3.87 -6.18
N ALA A 53 2.76 -5.14 -6.60
CA ALA A 53 1.47 -5.80 -6.67
C ALA A 53 0.88 -6.02 -5.27
N TRP A 54 -0.39 -5.68 -5.08
CA TRP A 54 -1.07 -5.89 -3.80
C TRP A 54 -1.60 -7.32 -3.71
N SER A 55 -0.71 -8.25 -3.35
CA SER A 55 -1.05 -9.66 -3.13
C SER A 55 -1.64 -9.91 -1.75
N ASP A 56 -2.25 -11.09 -1.56
CA ASP A 56 -2.72 -11.54 -0.24
C ASP A 56 -1.58 -11.59 0.80
N GLU A 57 -0.38 -11.97 0.36
CA GLU A 57 0.82 -11.99 1.20
C GLU A 57 1.20 -10.57 1.66
N ALA A 58 1.21 -9.60 0.74
CA ALA A 58 1.44 -8.20 1.08
C ALA A 58 0.36 -7.68 2.05
N ALA A 59 -0.90 -8.03 1.82
CA ALA A 59 -2.00 -7.63 2.69
C ALA A 59 -1.83 -8.15 4.12
N VAL A 60 -1.39 -9.40 4.30
CA VAL A 60 -1.10 -9.96 5.63
C VAL A 60 0.08 -9.25 6.29
N LEU A 61 1.19 -9.07 5.55
CA LEU A 61 2.40 -8.39 6.06
C LEU A 61 2.09 -6.98 6.58
N PHE A 62 1.33 -6.20 5.81
CA PHE A 62 0.98 -4.84 6.18
C PHE A 62 -0.15 -4.75 7.23
N ALA A 63 -0.97 -5.79 7.40
CA ALA A 63 -1.94 -5.85 8.50
C ALA A 63 -1.26 -6.02 9.86
N GLU A 64 -0.13 -6.74 9.92
CA GLU A 64 0.64 -6.92 11.15
C GLU A 64 1.44 -5.67 11.58
N LEU A 65 1.63 -4.71 10.66
CA LEU A 65 2.42 -3.49 10.91
C LEU A 65 1.83 -2.58 12.00
N ASP A 66 0.50 -2.55 12.17
CA ASP A 66 -0.16 -1.77 13.22
C ASP A 66 0.16 -2.31 14.64
N MET A 67 0.66 -3.55 14.73
CA MET A 67 1.07 -4.19 15.99
C MET A 67 2.59 -4.13 16.22
N ARG A 68 3.35 -3.55 15.27
CA ARG A 68 4.81 -3.64 15.19
C ARG A 68 5.49 -2.27 15.29
N LYS A 69 6.79 -2.27 15.57
CA LYS A 69 7.61 -1.05 15.66
C LYS A 69 7.97 -0.56 14.26
N PRO A 70 8.27 0.75 14.09
CA PRO A 70 8.66 1.30 12.78
C PRO A 70 9.84 0.58 12.10
N ILE A 71 10.78 0.03 12.87
CA ILE A 71 11.91 -0.75 12.36
C ILE A 71 11.47 -2.04 11.65
N ASP A 72 10.31 -2.58 12.03
CA ASP A 72 9.79 -3.84 11.47
C ASP A 72 9.29 -3.64 10.03
N LEU A 73 9.06 -2.40 9.58
CA LEU A 73 8.82 -2.09 8.16
C LEU A 73 10.03 -2.45 7.30
N LEU A 74 11.25 -2.19 7.78
CA LEU A 74 12.47 -2.54 7.05
C LEU A 74 12.59 -4.06 6.92
N GLU A 75 12.23 -4.81 7.97
CA GLU A 75 12.22 -6.26 7.93
C GLU A 75 11.23 -6.77 6.87
N ILE A 76 10.01 -6.23 6.84
CA ILE A 76 8.99 -6.58 5.84
C ILE A 76 9.48 -6.29 4.42
N LEU A 77 10.10 -5.13 4.19
CA LEU A 77 10.66 -4.77 2.89
C LEU A 77 11.80 -5.69 2.47
N THR A 78 12.63 -6.16 3.41
CA THR A 78 13.72 -7.12 3.11
C THR A 78 13.25 -8.54 2.87
N GLN A 79 12.11 -8.95 3.45
CA GLN A 79 11.52 -10.27 3.25
C GLN A 79 10.80 -10.42 1.91
N ALA A 80 10.50 -9.30 1.26
CA ALA A 80 9.78 -9.28 -0.01
C ALA A 80 10.64 -8.69 -1.16
N PRO A 81 11.82 -9.28 -1.47
CA PRO A 81 12.71 -8.77 -2.52
C PRO A 81 12.07 -8.80 -3.92
N ARG A 82 10.95 -9.52 -4.09
CA ARG A 82 10.15 -9.56 -5.32
C ARG A 82 9.18 -8.39 -5.49
N LEU A 83 8.95 -7.57 -4.46
CA LEU A 83 8.16 -6.34 -4.57
C LEU A 83 8.97 -5.20 -5.22
N LEU A 84 10.30 -5.36 -5.32
CA LEU A 84 11.24 -4.40 -5.90
C LEU A 84 11.75 -4.83 -7.29
N ALA A 85 11.27 -5.96 -7.81
CA ALA A 85 11.78 -6.62 -9.02
C ALA A 85 10.84 -6.47 -10.22
#